data_AF-R7QU06-F1
#
_entry.id   AF-R7QU06-F1
#
_cell.length_a   1.000
_cell.length_b   1.000
_cell.length_c   1.000
_cell.angle_alpha   90.00
_cell.angle_beta   90.00
_cell.angle_gamma   90.00
#
_symmetry.space_group_name_H-M   'P 1'
#
loop_
_entity.id
_entity.type
_entity.pdbx_description
1 polymer ?
#
loop_
_entity_poly.entity_id
_entity_poly.type
_entity_poly.pdbx_seq_one_letter_code
_entity_poly.pdbx_strand_id
1 'polypeptide(L)'
;MASGVVAVLLATLLIFSALVSGEDNDAKRNLAIGPLSTPNSDVSTSPARIALLHMVNNVWFFQELAEVTLRNKRRYSIRHKFELVTHTPHETSGLWTPASCDENGAVMRGQHCFKPSTDFALDKRAPTFGKIKLALAACIGRPDYWLLWTDADALIVNQAKSLLDVVDDAYDIVVANDWFMINAGVLLLRCSPWNIKFLERVYAARKFDKALALDQSAFNDFFKEKDVDPHVKHVPKHLINVYTEEYRPGDFIVHFAGKLYEATPWGIGDIARQFDVLSRVDDKDKIASFFNTRYLLNYFSGTCVMGSPEKDPVRDCNPHDSRRMKLPETLGSFSSPNRYRQLEYRNPNLKDWKDPNDVPGRTDIKIRRTLHSEST
;
A
#
# COMPACT_ATOMS: atom_id res chain seq x y z
N MET A 1 -36.16 -19.35 11.23
CA MET A 1 -36.52 -17.92 11.43
C MET A 1 -35.26 -17.11 11.27
N ALA A 2 -34.95 -16.71 10.03
CA ALA A 2 -33.72 -16.04 9.67
C ALA A 2 -34.02 -15.10 8.50
N SER A 3 -34.26 -13.83 8.80
CA SER A 3 -34.34 -12.70 7.87
C SER A 3 -34.30 -11.44 8.73
N GLY A 4 -33.21 -10.66 8.71
CA GLY A 4 -33.20 -9.41 9.48
C GLY A 4 -31.93 -8.57 9.48
N VAL A 5 -30.75 -9.09 9.13
CA VAL A 5 -29.49 -8.33 9.32
C VAL A 5 -28.82 -7.88 8.02
N VAL A 6 -29.29 -8.34 6.84
CA VAL A 6 -28.66 -8.02 5.54
C VAL A 6 -29.14 -6.68 4.94
N ALA A 7 -30.19 -6.06 5.50
CA ALA A 7 -30.84 -4.89 4.87
C ALA A 7 -30.17 -3.53 5.14
N VAL A 8 -29.25 -3.42 6.11
CA VAL A 8 -28.69 -2.10 6.51
C VAL A 8 -27.47 -1.69 5.66
N LEU A 9 -26.80 -2.63 4.99
CA LEU A 9 -25.62 -2.34 4.14
C LEU A 9 -25.97 -1.99 2.68
N LEU A 10 -27.18 -2.29 2.20
CA LEU A 10 -27.60 -2.03 0.82
C LEU A 10 -28.36 -0.71 0.62
N ALA A 11 -28.92 -0.12 1.68
CA ALA A 11 -29.75 1.09 1.56
C ALA A 11 -28.95 2.39 1.33
N THR A 12 -27.64 2.39 1.63
CA THR A 12 -26.79 3.59 1.47
C THR A 12 -26.27 3.76 0.04
N LEU A 13 -26.43 2.77 -0.84
CA LEU A 13 -25.97 2.83 -2.23
C LEU A 13 -26.90 3.59 -3.19
N LEU A 14 -28.13 3.92 -2.78
CA LEU A 14 -29.15 4.52 -3.67
C LEU A 14 -29.54 5.97 -3.35
N ILE A 15 -29.02 6.57 -2.27
CA ILE A 15 -29.41 7.94 -1.86
C ILE A 15 -28.42 9.01 -2.36
N PHE A 16 -27.20 8.65 -2.78
CA PHE A 16 -26.18 9.64 -3.17
C PHE A 16 -26.29 10.20 -4.60
N SER A 17 -27.22 9.70 -5.42
CA SER A 17 -27.43 10.22 -6.79
C SER A 17 -28.32 11.47 -6.86
N ALA A 18 -28.79 12.04 -5.74
CA ALA A 18 -29.82 13.08 -5.75
C ALA A 18 -29.45 14.42 -5.07
N LEU A 19 -28.24 14.61 -4.52
CA LEU A 19 -27.92 15.83 -3.76
C LEU A 19 -26.49 16.33 -3.99
N VAL A 20 -26.15 16.71 -5.23
CA VAL A 20 -25.09 17.71 -5.49
C VAL A 20 -25.50 18.53 -6.72
N SER A 21 -26.44 19.47 -6.52
CA SER A 21 -26.60 20.65 -7.37
C SER A 21 -26.43 21.86 -6.48
N GLY A 22 -25.20 22.35 -6.38
CA GLY A 22 -24.82 23.50 -5.59
C GLY A 22 -23.41 23.87 -6.01
N GLU A 23 -23.33 24.69 -7.05
CA GLU A 23 -22.10 25.33 -7.50
C GLU A 23 -21.53 26.16 -6.33
N ASP A 24 -20.27 25.92 -5.97
CA ASP A 24 -19.48 26.92 -5.26
C ASP A 24 -18.11 27.03 -5.94
N ASN A 25 -18.00 28.09 -6.74
CA ASN A 25 -16.85 28.46 -7.54
C ASN A 25 -15.88 29.27 -6.68
N ASP A 26 -15.10 28.65 -5.79
CA ASP A 26 -14.01 29.40 -5.12
C ASP A 26 -12.90 28.52 -4.50
N ALA A 27 -12.30 27.63 -5.30
CA ALA A 27 -11.09 26.92 -4.88
C ALA A 27 -10.15 26.57 -6.04
N LYS A 28 -9.76 27.56 -6.85
CA LYS A 28 -8.57 27.47 -7.72
C LYS A 28 -7.43 28.29 -7.12
N ARG A 29 -6.84 27.79 -6.02
CA ARG A 29 -5.51 28.25 -5.60
C ARG A 29 -4.47 27.34 -6.22
N ASN A 30 -3.87 27.84 -7.31
CA ASN A 30 -2.68 27.31 -7.92
C ASN A 30 -1.54 27.27 -6.89
N LEU A 31 -1.30 26.08 -6.32
CA LEU A 31 0.01 25.76 -5.75
C LEU A 31 0.95 25.59 -6.93
N ALA A 32 1.88 26.53 -7.10
CA ALA A 32 2.94 26.43 -8.08
C ALA A 32 3.78 25.18 -7.79
N ILE A 33 3.55 24.14 -8.59
CA ILE A 33 4.30 22.89 -8.60
C ILE A 33 5.66 23.21 -9.22
N GLY A 34 6.72 23.19 -8.41
CA GLY A 34 8.09 23.21 -8.92
C GLY A 34 8.30 22.03 -9.89
N PRO A 35 9.16 22.18 -10.91
CA PRO A 35 9.28 21.21 -11.99
C PRO A 35 9.57 19.82 -11.42
N LEU A 36 8.70 18.86 -11.77
CA LEU A 36 8.96 17.43 -11.66
C LEU A 36 10.31 17.17 -12.33
N SER A 37 11.27 16.70 -11.54
CA SER A 37 12.58 16.27 -12.03
C SER A 37 12.40 15.36 -13.24
N THR A 38 13.15 15.67 -14.30
CA THR A 38 13.14 14.98 -15.59
C THR A 38 13.17 13.45 -15.45
N PRO A 39 12.31 12.71 -16.15
CA PRO A 39 12.34 11.25 -16.16
C PRO A 39 13.39 10.80 -17.18
N ASN A 40 14.68 10.90 -16.86
CA ASN A 40 15.74 10.26 -17.64
C ASN A 40 17.10 10.37 -16.93
N SER A 41 17.45 9.35 -16.16
CA SER A 41 18.79 8.74 -16.04
C SER A 41 18.75 7.74 -14.87
N ASP A 42 19.30 6.56 -15.08
CA ASP A 42 19.38 5.43 -14.13
C ASP A 42 18.11 4.62 -13.88
N VAL A 43 17.62 3.96 -14.95
CA VAL A 43 16.95 2.65 -14.78
C VAL A 43 18.03 1.59 -14.52
N SER A 44 18.71 1.70 -13.38
CA SER A 44 19.55 0.62 -12.86
C SER A 44 18.64 -0.55 -12.53
N THR A 45 18.87 -1.73 -13.12
CA THR A 45 18.26 -2.98 -12.65
C THR A 45 18.47 -3.11 -11.15
N SER A 46 17.42 -3.40 -10.39
CA SER A 46 17.59 -3.55 -8.94
C SER A 46 18.50 -4.76 -8.67
N PRO A 47 19.66 -4.57 -8.00
CA PRO A 47 20.53 -5.70 -7.65
C PRO A 47 19.83 -6.67 -6.68
N ALA A 48 18.83 -6.18 -5.94
CA ALA A 48 18.03 -6.95 -5.02
C ALA A 48 16.88 -7.73 -5.69
N ARG A 49 16.66 -7.56 -7.00
CA ARG A 49 15.55 -8.18 -7.75
C ARG A 49 14.19 -7.92 -7.09
N ILE A 50 13.97 -6.69 -6.64
CA ILE A 50 12.72 -6.25 -6.01
C ILE A 50 12.14 -5.07 -6.79
N ALA A 51 10.82 -5.09 -6.99
CA ALA A 51 10.07 -3.96 -7.51
C ALA A 51 8.82 -3.68 -6.66
N LEU A 52 8.52 -2.40 -6.47
CA LEU A 52 7.27 -1.96 -5.85
C LEU A 52 6.22 -1.73 -6.94
N LEU A 53 4.97 -2.04 -6.66
CA LEU A 53 3.83 -1.76 -7.53
C LEU A 53 2.95 -0.69 -6.89
N HIS A 54 2.63 0.36 -7.65
CA HIS A 54 1.68 1.38 -7.26
C HIS A 54 0.69 1.62 -8.40
N MET A 55 -0.60 1.47 -8.10
CA MET A 55 -1.66 1.71 -9.07
C MET A 55 -2.74 2.59 -8.48
N VAL A 56 -3.19 3.58 -9.25
CA VAL A 56 -4.37 4.37 -8.93
C VAL A 56 -5.14 4.68 -10.21
N ASN A 57 -6.47 4.60 -10.13
CA ASN A 57 -7.36 5.00 -11.21
C ASN A 57 -7.69 6.50 -11.11
N ASN A 58 -8.44 7.04 -12.07
CA ASN A 58 -8.79 8.47 -12.08
C ASN A 58 -10.01 8.77 -11.20
N VAL A 59 -9.87 8.55 -9.89
CA VAL A 59 -10.92 8.84 -8.89
C VAL A 59 -10.52 10.05 -8.07
N TRP A 60 -11.22 11.17 -8.26
CA TRP A 60 -10.86 12.48 -7.73
C TRP A 60 -10.60 12.49 -6.23
N PHE A 61 -11.45 11.83 -5.43
CA PHE A 61 -11.35 11.85 -3.97
C PHE A 61 -10.18 11.03 -3.42
N PHE A 62 -9.50 10.26 -4.26
CA PHE A 62 -8.41 9.38 -3.88
C PHE A 62 -7.05 9.86 -4.38
N GLN A 63 -7.03 10.88 -5.26
CA GLN A 63 -5.82 11.41 -5.88
C GLN A 63 -4.82 11.91 -4.83
N GLU A 64 -5.27 12.73 -3.88
CA GLU A 64 -4.40 13.31 -2.86
C GLU A 64 -3.73 12.22 -1.98
N LEU A 65 -4.52 11.23 -1.55
CA LEU A 65 -4.01 10.10 -0.77
C LEU A 65 -3.00 9.28 -1.59
N ALA A 66 -3.36 8.94 -2.83
CA ALA A 66 -2.49 8.18 -3.73
C ALA A 66 -1.18 8.92 -4.04
N GLU A 67 -1.21 10.24 -4.18
CA GLU A 67 0.01 11.04 -4.37
C GLU A 67 0.91 11.02 -3.14
N VAL A 68 0.35 11.15 -1.94
CA VAL A 68 1.11 11.04 -0.68
C VAL A 68 1.78 9.67 -0.59
N THR A 69 1.04 8.58 -0.83
CA THR A 69 1.61 7.23 -0.76
C THR A 69 2.58 6.94 -1.89
N LEU A 70 2.39 7.48 -3.10
CA LEU A 70 3.34 7.36 -4.21
C LEU A 70 4.66 8.05 -3.90
N ARG A 71 4.63 9.29 -3.38
CA ARG A 71 5.85 10.00 -2.95
C ARG A 71 6.59 9.22 -1.86
N ASN A 72 5.85 8.66 -0.90
CA ASN A 72 6.42 7.80 0.14
C ASN A 72 7.09 6.54 -0.45
N LYS A 73 6.43 5.85 -1.38
CA LYS A 73 6.97 4.64 -2.04
C LYS A 73 8.18 4.95 -2.92
N ARG A 74 8.19 6.07 -3.65
CA ARG A 74 9.36 6.55 -4.41
C ARG A 74 10.57 6.74 -3.50
N ARG A 75 10.38 7.39 -2.35
CA ARG A 75 11.43 7.57 -1.34
C ARG A 75 12.01 6.23 -0.88
N TYR A 76 11.14 5.26 -0.61
CA TYR A 76 11.53 3.92 -0.20
C TYR A 76 12.31 3.17 -1.30
N SER A 77 11.79 3.17 -2.53
CA SER A 77 12.43 2.56 -3.70
C SER A 77 13.83 3.13 -3.93
N ILE A 78 13.99 4.46 -3.87
CA ILE A 78 15.30 5.13 -4.02
C ILE A 78 16.26 4.70 -2.91
N ARG A 79 15.80 4.71 -1.65
CA ARG A 79 16.63 4.35 -0.49
C ARG A 79 17.20 2.94 -0.59
N HIS A 80 16.39 1.99 -1.03
CA HIS A 80 16.77 0.57 -1.08
C HIS A 80 17.20 0.09 -2.46
N LYS A 81 17.28 0.99 -3.45
CA LYS A 81 17.61 0.65 -4.86
C LYS A 81 16.67 -0.42 -5.42
N PHE A 82 15.38 -0.31 -5.09
CA PHE A 82 14.32 -1.14 -5.67
C PHE A 82 13.69 -0.45 -6.86
N GLU A 83 13.22 -1.24 -7.82
CA GLU A 83 12.45 -0.70 -8.93
C GLU A 83 11.06 -0.25 -8.46
N LEU A 84 10.43 0.64 -9.22
CA LEU A 84 9.06 1.05 -9.00
C LEU A 84 8.30 0.96 -10.32
N VAL A 85 7.19 0.24 -10.30
CA VAL A 85 6.22 0.17 -11.40
C VAL A 85 5.02 1.01 -10.99
N THR A 86 4.72 2.04 -11.78
CA THR A 86 3.61 2.94 -11.51
C THR A 86 2.58 2.88 -12.62
N HIS A 87 1.32 2.93 -12.23
CA HIS A 87 0.22 3.26 -13.13
C HIS A 87 -0.73 4.23 -12.43
N THR A 88 -0.82 5.44 -12.94
CA THR A 88 -1.64 6.54 -12.45
C THR A 88 -2.35 7.20 -13.64
N PRO A 89 -3.32 8.11 -13.42
CA PRO A 89 -3.93 8.88 -14.51
C PRO A 89 -2.94 9.68 -15.35
N HIS A 90 -1.74 9.94 -14.85
CA HIS A 90 -0.74 10.82 -15.48
C HIS A 90 0.53 10.09 -15.91
N GLU A 91 0.73 8.84 -15.49
CA GLU A 91 1.99 8.12 -15.69
C GLU A 91 1.74 6.62 -15.72
N THR A 92 2.31 5.93 -16.71
CA THR A 92 2.59 4.49 -16.64
C THR A 92 4.09 4.31 -16.83
N SER A 93 4.76 3.66 -15.90
CA SER A 93 6.21 3.49 -15.95
C SER A 93 6.67 2.16 -15.34
N GLY A 94 7.89 1.75 -15.68
CA GLY A 94 8.50 0.53 -15.16
C GLY A 94 7.95 -0.77 -15.75
N LEU A 95 7.11 -0.74 -16.77
CA LEU A 95 6.70 -1.93 -17.52
C LEU A 95 7.66 -2.20 -18.68
N TRP A 96 7.66 -3.45 -19.14
CA TRP A 96 8.55 -3.93 -20.19
C TRP A 96 7.76 -4.72 -21.23
N THR A 97 8.22 -4.68 -22.48
CA THR A 97 7.77 -5.58 -23.54
C THR A 97 8.98 -6.26 -24.16
N PRO A 98 8.88 -7.53 -24.57
CA PRO A 98 9.97 -8.19 -25.30
C PRO A 98 10.36 -7.38 -26.54
N ALA A 99 11.67 -7.29 -26.79
CA ALA A 99 12.23 -6.59 -27.94
C ALA A 99 13.48 -7.33 -28.45
N SER A 100 13.84 -7.11 -29.70
CA SER A 100 15.15 -7.52 -30.20
C SER A 100 16.26 -6.68 -29.54
N CYS A 101 17.43 -7.27 -29.32
CA CYS A 101 18.53 -6.59 -28.62
C CYS A 101 19.19 -5.46 -29.42
N ASP A 102 18.92 -5.39 -30.73
CA ASP A 102 19.36 -4.32 -31.63
C ASP A 102 18.33 -3.18 -31.77
N GLU A 103 17.12 -3.32 -31.22
CA GLU A 103 16.14 -2.24 -31.19
C GLU A 103 16.65 -1.06 -30.33
N ASN A 104 16.47 0.16 -30.84
CA ASN A 104 16.84 1.37 -30.08
C ASN A 104 16.04 1.45 -28.76
N GLY A 105 16.75 1.66 -27.65
CA GLY A 105 16.16 1.70 -26.31
C GLY A 105 15.85 0.32 -25.71
N ALA A 106 16.22 -0.79 -26.37
CA ALA A 106 16.19 -2.10 -25.76
C ALA A 106 17.25 -2.24 -24.66
N VAL A 107 16.89 -2.91 -23.58
CA VAL A 107 17.74 -3.19 -22.42
C VAL A 107 17.75 -4.68 -22.18
N MET A 108 18.93 -5.26 -22.03
CA MET A 108 19.10 -6.66 -21.66
C MET A 108 18.74 -6.87 -20.18
N ARG A 109 17.81 -7.78 -19.90
CA ARG A 109 17.41 -8.18 -18.55
C ARG A 109 17.45 -9.70 -18.43
N GLY A 110 18.48 -10.21 -17.76
CA GLY A 110 18.80 -11.64 -17.81
C GLY A 110 19.35 -12.02 -19.18
N GLN A 111 18.75 -13.02 -19.83
CA GLN A 111 19.16 -13.52 -21.16
C GLN A 111 18.34 -12.95 -22.31
N HIS A 112 17.42 -12.03 -22.04
CA HIS A 112 16.48 -11.49 -23.04
C HIS A 112 16.50 -9.96 -23.03
N CYS A 113 16.11 -9.36 -24.15
CA CYS A 113 16.02 -7.92 -24.31
C CYS A 113 14.58 -7.44 -24.24
N PHE A 114 14.41 -6.26 -23.65
CA PHE A 114 13.12 -5.64 -23.42
C PHE A 114 13.19 -4.15 -23.67
N LYS A 115 12.08 -3.55 -24.12
CA LYS A 115 11.93 -2.10 -24.18
C LYS A 115 10.93 -1.60 -23.15
N PRO A 116 11.12 -0.39 -22.60
CA PRO A 116 10.13 0.23 -21.73
C PRO A 116 8.76 0.25 -22.40
N SER A 117 7.72 -0.05 -21.63
CA SER A 117 6.34 0.00 -22.07
C SER A 117 5.55 0.96 -21.19
N THR A 118 4.72 1.75 -21.84
CA THR A 118 3.67 2.56 -21.20
C THR A 118 2.28 2.01 -21.51
N ASP A 119 2.19 0.91 -22.26
CA ASP A 119 0.94 0.29 -22.66
C ASP A 119 0.38 -0.56 -21.52
N PHE A 120 -0.43 0.09 -20.69
CA PHE A 120 -1.20 -0.58 -19.65
C PHE A 120 -2.59 0.06 -19.55
N ALA A 121 -3.61 -0.79 -19.59
CA ALA A 121 -4.98 -0.38 -19.38
C ALA A 121 -5.49 -0.98 -18.06
N LEU A 122 -6.23 -0.18 -17.30
CA LEU A 122 -6.97 -0.66 -16.12
C LEU A 122 -7.93 -1.81 -16.48
N ASP A 123 -8.21 -2.64 -15.49
CA ASP A 123 -9.22 -3.69 -15.62
C ASP A 123 -10.63 -3.06 -15.71
N LYS A 124 -11.44 -3.58 -16.63
CA LYS A 124 -12.84 -3.18 -16.83
C LYS A 124 -13.80 -3.81 -15.81
N ARG A 125 -13.39 -4.85 -15.08
CA ARG A 125 -14.19 -5.57 -14.07
C ARG A 125 -14.35 -4.73 -12.81
N ALA A 126 -13.23 -4.45 -12.16
CA ALA A 126 -13.12 -3.56 -11.01
C ALA A 126 -11.66 -3.13 -10.87
N PRO A 127 -11.38 -1.91 -10.36
CA PRO A 127 -10.01 -1.45 -10.15
C PRO A 127 -9.17 -2.42 -9.31
N THR A 128 -9.78 -3.15 -8.36
CA THR A 128 -9.05 -4.06 -7.49
C THR A 128 -8.45 -5.26 -8.24
N PHE A 129 -9.10 -5.80 -9.27
CA PHE A 129 -8.51 -6.84 -10.14
C PHE A 129 -7.36 -6.31 -11.02
N GLY A 130 -7.30 -5.00 -11.24
CA GLY A 130 -6.19 -4.34 -11.93
C GLY A 130 -4.83 -4.61 -11.28
N LYS A 131 -4.79 -4.93 -9.98
CA LYS A 131 -3.55 -5.30 -9.27
C LYS A 131 -2.90 -6.56 -9.81
N ILE A 132 -3.71 -7.57 -10.10
CA ILE A 132 -3.24 -8.85 -10.65
C ILE A 132 -2.72 -8.62 -12.07
N LYS A 133 -3.45 -7.81 -12.85
CA LYS A 133 -3.02 -7.42 -14.20
C LYS A 133 -1.69 -6.66 -14.17
N LEU A 134 -1.52 -5.72 -13.24
CA LEU A 134 -0.26 -4.97 -13.10
C LEU A 134 0.88 -5.87 -12.65
N ALA A 135 0.65 -6.79 -11.71
CA ALA A 135 1.66 -7.76 -11.28
C ALA A 135 2.12 -8.67 -12.43
N LEU A 136 1.17 -9.21 -13.23
CA LEU A 136 1.49 -10.01 -14.41
C LEU A 136 2.31 -9.21 -15.44
N ALA A 137 1.91 -7.97 -15.73
CA ALA A 137 2.65 -7.09 -16.63
C ALA A 137 4.04 -6.74 -16.08
N ALA A 138 4.16 -6.52 -14.77
CA ALA A 138 5.42 -6.20 -14.11
C ALA A 138 6.42 -7.37 -14.12
N CYS A 139 5.94 -8.61 -14.13
CA CYS A 139 6.80 -9.79 -14.24
C CYS A 139 7.49 -9.93 -15.61
N ILE A 140 6.97 -9.29 -16.67
CA ILE A 140 7.67 -9.21 -17.95
C ILE A 140 8.98 -8.45 -17.76
N GLY A 141 10.10 -9.03 -18.18
CA GLY A 141 11.43 -8.48 -17.95
C GLY A 141 11.95 -8.62 -16.51
N ARG A 142 11.22 -9.32 -15.63
CA ARG A 142 11.56 -9.50 -14.22
C ARG A 142 11.44 -10.96 -13.75
N PRO A 143 12.07 -11.93 -14.43
CA PRO A 143 12.03 -13.32 -13.97
C PRO A 143 12.53 -13.41 -12.53
N ASP A 144 11.78 -14.10 -11.66
CA ASP A 144 12.11 -14.33 -10.26
C ASP A 144 12.31 -13.06 -9.39
N TYR A 145 11.83 -11.89 -9.83
CA TYR A 145 11.78 -10.71 -8.95
C TYR A 145 10.69 -10.88 -7.88
N TRP A 146 10.90 -10.28 -6.71
CA TRP A 146 9.83 -10.04 -5.76
C TRP A 146 9.12 -8.72 -6.07
N LEU A 147 7.80 -8.78 -6.17
CA LEU A 147 6.93 -7.61 -6.35
C LEU A 147 6.24 -7.30 -5.03
N LEU A 148 6.41 -6.10 -4.48
CA LEU A 148 5.56 -5.59 -3.41
C LEU A 148 4.36 -4.88 -4.03
N TRP A 149 3.19 -5.52 -4.00
CA TRP A 149 1.93 -4.82 -4.20
C TRP A 149 1.52 -4.11 -2.92
N THR A 150 1.12 -2.85 -3.05
CA THR A 150 0.40 -2.10 -2.02
C THR A 150 -0.75 -1.36 -2.66
N ASP A 151 -1.93 -1.40 -2.04
CA ASP A 151 -3.03 -0.52 -2.41
C ASP A 151 -2.58 0.95 -2.27
N ALA A 152 -3.23 1.85 -3.02
CA ALA A 152 -2.84 3.26 -3.05
C ALA A 152 -3.12 3.99 -1.72
N ASP A 153 -3.85 3.36 -0.80
CA ASP A 153 -4.06 3.76 0.58
C ASP A 153 -3.19 2.97 1.59
N ALA A 154 -2.09 2.35 1.13
CA ALA A 154 -1.06 1.80 2.01
C ALA A 154 0.25 2.58 1.89
N LEU A 155 0.92 2.81 3.01
CA LEU A 155 2.10 3.66 3.17
C LEU A 155 3.21 2.92 3.91
N ILE A 156 4.46 3.06 3.46
CA ILE A 156 5.64 2.47 4.10
C ILE A 156 6.13 3.42 5.19
N VAL A 157 5.91 3.07 6.46
CA VAL A 157 6.26 3.96 7.59
C VAL A 157 7.70 3.73 8.00
N ASN A 158 8.12 2.48 8.22
CA ASN A 158 9.51 2.17 8.53
C ASN A 158 10.35 2.15 7.26
N GLN A 159 10.83 3.33 6.84
CA GLN A 159 11.66 3.48 5.65
C GLN A 159 13.02 2.78 5.77
N ALA A 160 13.50 2.48 6.97
CA ALA A 160 14.80 1.83 7.18
C ALA A 160 14.76 0.31 6.98
N LYS A 161 13.62 -0.34 7.22
CA LYS A 161 13.46 -1.79 7.06
C LYS A 161 13.51 -2.18 5.57
N SER A 162 14.33 -3.17 5.22
CA SER A 162 14.43 -3.65 3.85
C SER A 162 13.37 -4.70 3.56
N LEU A 163 12.87 -4.76 2.31
CA LEU A 163 12.03 -5.86 1.86
C LEU A 163 12.78 -7.20 1.85
N LEU A 164 14.11 -7.17 1.80
CA LEU A 164 14.94 -8.36 1.99
C LEU A 164 14.72 -9.00 3.37
N ASP A 165 14.30 -8.24 4.38
CA ASP A 165 13.98 -8.75 5.72
C ASP A 165 12.57 -9.36 5.82
N VAL A 166 11.86 -9.47 4.69
CA VAL A 166 10.44 -9.88 4.64
C VAL A 166 10.19 -10.96 3.58
N VAL A 167 10.82 -10.86 2.40
CA VAL A 167 10.66 -11.83 1.31
C VAL A 167 11.32 -13.16 1.65
N ASP A 168 10.69 -14.28 1.25
CA ASP A 168 11.15 -15.63 1.60
C ASP A 168 11.17 -16.53 0.36
N ASP A 169 12.36 -16.87 -0.13
CA ASP A 169 12.55 -17.62 -1.38
C ASP A 169 12.14 -19.09 -1.30
N ALA A 170 11.75 -19.59 -0.11
CA ALA A 170 11.09 -20.87 0.02
C ALA A 170 9.62 -20.85 -0.44
N TYR A 171 9.07 -19.66 -0.70
CA TYR A 171 7.69 -19.43 -1.11
C TYR A 171 7.64 -18.57 -2.38
N ASP A 172 6.45 -18.48 -2.97
CA ASP A 172 6.16 -17.66 -4.13
C ASP A 172 5.29 -16.43 -3.78
N ILE A 173 4.58 -16.52 -2.65
CA ILE A 173 3.67 -15.47 -2.18
C ILE A 173 3.86 -15.29 -0.67
N VAL A 174 3.91 -14.05 -0.19
CA VAL A 174 3.79 -13.72 1.24
C VAL A 174 2.57 -12.83 1.46
N VAL A 175 1.71 -13.23 2.39
CA VAL A 175 0.45 -12.54 2.72
C VAL A 175 0.24 -12.39 4.21
N ALA A 176 -0.59 -11.42 4.58
CA ALA A 176 -1.10 -11.25 5.94
C ALA A 176 -2.61 -11.48 5.98
N ASN A 177 -3.09 -11.93 7.13
CA ASN A 177 -4.51 -12.06 7.42
C ASN A 177 -5.00 -10.89 8.27
N ASP A 178 -6.25 -10.51 8.09
CA ASP A 178 -7.01 -9.71 9.03
C ASP A 178 -8.09 -10.55 9.71
N TRP A 179 -8.99 -9.89 10.44
CA TRP A 179 -10.08 -10.53 11.16
C TRP A 179 -11.11 -11.22 10.27
N PHE A 180 -11.13 -10.92 8.97
CA PHE A 180 -12.07 -11.46 8.01
C PHE A 180 -11.45 -12.57 7.17
N MET A 181 -10.32 -12.31 6.50
CA MET A 181 -9.60 -13.28 5.66
C MET A 181 -8.17 -12.79 5.36
N ILE A 182 -7.51 -13.26 4.30
CA ILE A 182 -6.30 -12.59 3.80
C ILE A 182 -6.62 -11.13 3.46
N ASN A 183 -5.73 -10.19 3.72
CA ASN A 183 -5.90 -8.82 3.24
C ASN A 183 -5.09 -8.63 1.95
N ALA A 184 -5.79 -8.46 0.82
CA ALA A 184 -5.16 -8.36 -0.51
C ALA A 184 -4.63 -6.96 -0.84
N GLY A 185 -4.66 -6.02 0.12
CA GLY A 185 -4.12 -4.68 -0.08
C GLY A 185 -2.61 -4.59 0.10
N VAL A 186 -1.97 -5.60 0.69
CA VAL A 186 -0.50 -5.74 0.67
C VAL A 186 -0.15 -7.20 0.38
N LEU A 187 0.56 -7.42 -0.72
CA LEU A 187 0.98 -8.75 -1.18
C LEU A 187 2.45 -8.68 -1.61
N LEU A 188 3.22 -9.71 -1.26
CA LEU A 188 4.52 -9.95 -1.89
C LEU A 188 4.38 -11.11 -2.85
N LEU A 189 4.73 -10.89 -4.11
CA LEU A 189 4.51 -11.81 -5.22
C LEU A 189 5.83 -12.04 -5.95
N ARG A 190 6.32 -13.27 -5.96
CA ARG A 190 7.50 -13.63 -6.75
C ARG A 190 7.11 -13.84 -8.21
N CYS A 191 7.89 -13.32 -9.15
CA CYS A 191 7.72 -13.57 -10.58
C CYS A 191 8.27 -14.95 -10.99
N SER A 192 7.89 -15.99 -10.27
CA SER A 192 8.22 -17.36 -10.61
C SER A 192 7.24 -17.90 -11.67
N PRO A 193 7.63 -18.93 -12.44
CA PRO A 193 6.72 -19.57 -13.39
C PRO A 193 5.45 -20.12 -12.74
N TRP A 194 5.54 -20.56 -11.47
CA TRP A 194 4.38 -21.05 -10.73
C TRP A 194 3.42 -19.90 -10.42
N ASN A 195 3.92 -18.81 -9.84
CA ASN A 195 3.07 -17.70 -9.41
C ASN A 195 2.41 -16.98 -10.60
N ILE A 196 3.11 -16.87 -11.74
CA ILE A 196 2.51 -16.29 -12.96
C ILE A 196 1.27 -17.10 -13.37
N LYS A 197 1.37 -18.43 -13.43
CA LYS A 197 0.22 -19.31 -13.74
C LYS A 197 -0.87 -19.21 -12.68
N PHE A 198 -0.49 -19.11 -11.41
CA PHE A 198 -1.44 -18.92 -10.32
C PHE A 198 -2.22 -17.61 -10.47
N LEU A 199 -1.53 -16.48 -10.68
CA LEU A 199 -2.15 -15.17 -10.90
C LEU A 199 -3.05 -15.15 -12.15
N GLU A 200 -2.66 -15.82 -13.23
CA GLU A 200 -3.51 -16.00 -14.42
C GLU A 200 -4.82 -16.73 -14.07
N ARG A 201 -4.75 -17.81 -13.27
CA ARG A 201 -5.94 -18.55 -12.78
C ARG A 201 -6.84 -17.68 -11.91
N VAL A 202 -6.27 -16.97 -10.92
CA VAL A 202 -7.02 -16.07 -10.03
C VAL A 202 -7.69 -14.95 -10.84
N TYR A 203 -6.97 -14.35 -11.79
CA TYR A 203 -7.49 -13.32 -12.67
C TYR A 203 -8.63 -13.84 -13.56
N ALA A 204 -8.51 -15.05 -14.11
CA ALA A 204 -9.54 -15.64 -14.97
C ALA A 204 -10.83 -16.04 -14.23
N ALA A 205 -10.82 -16.11 -12.90
CA ALA A 205 -11.95 -16.60 -12.10
C ALA A 205 -13.11 -15.59 -12.01
N ARG A 206 -13.95 -15.55 -13.06
CA ARG A 206 -15.11 -14.64 -13.17
C ARG A 206 -16.19 -14.83 -12.11
N LYS A 207 -16.19 -15.96 -11.39
CA LYS A 207 -17.11 -16.20 -10.25
C LYS A 207 -16.96 -15.16 -9.13
N PHE A 208 -15.84 -14.43 -9.07
CA PHE A 208 -15.56 -13.41 -8.08
C PHE A 208 -15.90 -11.98 -8.51
N ASP A 209 -16.42 -11.76 -9.72
CA ASP A 209 -16.79 -10.42 -10.23
C ASP A 209 -17.84 -9.72 -9.36
N LYS A 210 -18.59 -10.47 -8.55
CA LYS A 210 -19.63 -10.00 -7.64
C LYS A 210 -19.42 -10.46 -6.19
N ALA A 211 -18.23 -10.97 -5.86
CA ALA A 211 -17.94 -11.40 -4.51
C ALA A 211 -17.81 -10.21 -3.55
N LEU A 212 -18.16 -10.41 -2.27
CA LEU A 212 -18.18 -9.35 -1.27
C LEU A 212 -16.86 -8.57 -1.16
N ALA A 213 -15.72 -9.27 -1.33
CA ALA A 213 -14.39 -8.66 -1.32
C ALA A 213 -13.60 -8.95 -2.62
N LEU A 214 -14.29 -9.17 -3.74
CA LEU A 214 -13.71 -9.24 -5.10
C LEU A 214 -12.43 -10.10 -5.21
N ASP A 215 -11.30 -9.50 -5.57
CA ASP A 215 -9.97 -10.12 -5.71
C ASP A 215 -9.49 -10.77 -4.41
N GLN A 216 -9.77 -10.16 -3.25
CA GLN A 216 -9.45 -10.74 -1.96
C GLN A 216 -10.21 -12.05 -1.73
N SER A 217 -11.48 -12.11 -2.13
CA SER A 217 -12.26 -13.35 -2.09
C SER A 217 -11.70 -14.40 -3.07
N ALA A 218 -11.19 -13.96 -4.23
CA ALA A 218 -10.56 -14.85 -5.19
C ALA A 218 -9.29 -15.48 -4.61
N PHE A 219 -8.32 -14.68 -4.14
CA PHE A 219 -7.11 -15.19 -3.50
C PHE A 219 -7.43 -16.13 -2.34
N ASN A 220 -8.35 -15.75 -1.46
CA ASN A 220 -8.73 -16.57 -0.30
C ASN A 220 -9.35 -17.92 -0.68
N ASP A 221 -10.02 -18.03 -1.82
CA ASP A 221 -10.55 -19.31 -2.31
C ASP A 221 -9.44 -20.21 -2.85
N PHE A 222 -8.57 -19.67 -3.71
CA PHE A 222 -7.48 -20.42 -4.33
C PHE A 222 -6.40 -20.84 -3.31
N PHE A 223 -6.13 -20.04 -2.27
CA PHE A 223 -5.18 -20.43 -1.21
C PHE A 223 -5.61 -21.66 -0.39
N LYS A 224 -6.87 -22.10 -0.50
CA LYS A 224 -7.33 -23.33 0.16
C LYS A 224 -7.00 -24.59 -0.64
N GLU A 225 -6.52 -24.45 -1.87
CA GLU A 225 -6.14 -25.58 -2.71
C GLU A 225 -4.85 -26.22 -2.19
N LYS A 226 -4.82 -27.56 -2.13
CA LYS A 226 -3.70 -28.31 -1.53
C LYS A 226 -2.38 -28.13 -2.27
N ASP A 227 -2.43 -27.90 -3.58
CA ASP A 227 -1.27 -27.63 -4.43
C ASP A 227 -0.82 -26.16 -4.37
N VAL A 228 -1.59 -25.28 -3.73
CA VAL A 228 -1.28 -23.86 -3.55
C VAL A 228 -0.65 -23.57 -2.19
N ASP A 229 -1.13 -24.21 -1.13
CA ASP A 229 -0.66 -23.99 0.26
C ASP A 229 0.88 -24.02 0.41
N PRO A 230 1.65 -24.95 -0.20
CA PRO A 230 3.11 -24.98 -0.06
C PRO A 230 3.83 -23.75 -0.64
N HIS A 231 3.16 -22.96 -1.49
CA HIS A 231 3.71 -21.80 -2.17
C HIS A 231 3.41 -20.47 -1.45
N VAL A 232 2.58 -20.49 -0.40
CA VAL A 232 2.08 -19.29 0.28
C VAL A 232 2.58 -19.24 1.70
N LYS A 233 3.25 -18.13 2.06
CA LYS A 233 3.63 -17.83 3.43
C LYS A 233 2.65 -16.86 4.06
N HIS A 234 1.99 -17.31 5.12
CA HIS A 234 1.23 -16.44 6.00
C HIS A 234 2.14 -15.87 7.10
N VAL A 235 2.18 -14.55 7.20
CA VAL A 235 2.98 -13.80 8.21
C VAL A 235 2.06 -13.03 9.16
N PRO A 236 2.54 -12.66 10.36
CA PRO A 236 1.81 -11.74 11.20
C PRO A 236 1.50 -10.45 10.45
N LYS A 237 0.30 -9.92 10.63
CA LYS A 237 -0.17 -8.67 10.04
C LYS A 237 0.76 -7.51 10.35
N HIS A 238 1.35 -7.48 11.55
CA HIS A 238 2.30 -6.43 11.93
C HIS A 238 3.60 -6.40 11.13
N LEU A 239 3.92 -7.49 10.42
CA LEU A 239 5.08 -7.54 9.57
C LEU A 239 4.93 -6.68 8.31
N ILE A 240 3.72 -6.61 7.71
CA ILE A 240 3.53 -6.03 6.38
C ILE A 240 2.22 -5.25 6.14
N ASN A 241 1.21 -5.28 7.03
CA ASN A 241 -0.12 -4.78 6.68
C ASN A 241 -0.95 -4.35 7.90
N VAL A 242 -0.41 -3.51 8.80
CA VAL A 242 -1.20 -3.04 9.97
C VAL A 242 -2.23 -2.00 9.57
N TYR A 243 -3.36 -1.99 10.26
CA TYR A 243 -4.28 -0.86 10.17
C TYR A 243 -3.81 0.32 11.01
N THR A 244 -4.38 1.49 10.73
CA THR A 244 -4.05 2.75 11.41
C THR A 244 -4.11 2.63 12.93
N GLU A 245 -5.18 2.02 13.46
CA GLU A 245 -5.40 1.82 14.90
C GLU A 245 -4.47 0.76 15.52
N GLU A 246 -3.93 -0.12 14.68
CA GLU A 246 -3.08 -1.24 15.10
C GLU A 246 -1.62 -0.84 15.15
N TYR A 247 -1.26 0.27 14.49
CA TYR A 247 0.13 0.68 14.31
C TYR A 247 0.84 0.87 15.66
N ARG A 248 2.05 0.33 15.72
CA ARG A 248 3.01 0.50 16.80
C ARG A 248 4.34 0.99 16.22
N PRO A 249 5.15 1.75 17.00
CA PRO A 249 6.46 2.20 16.53
C PRO A 249 7.29 1.02 16.00
N GLY A 250 7.81 1.16 14.78
CA GLY A 250 8.65 0.16 14.12
C GLY A 250 7.93 -0.78 13.14
N ASP A 251 6.59 -0.83 13.17
CA ASP A 251 5.83 -1.57 12.15
C ASP A 251 6.14 -1.04 10.74
N PHE A 252 6.09 -1.93 9.75
CA PHE A 252 6.64 -1.64 8.44
C PHE A 252 5.71 -0.78 7.57
N ILE A 253 4.50 -1.27 7.31
CA ILE A 253 3.52 -0.68 6.40
C ILE A 253 2.23 -0.44 7.17
N VAL A 254 1.70 0.77 7.06
CA VAL A 254 0.34 1.11 7.52
C VAL A 254 -0.61 1.10 6.32
N HIS A 255 -1.76 0.48 6.49
CA HIS A 255 -2.80 0.38 5.49
C HIS A 255 -4.07 1.06 6.00
N PHE A 256 -4.54 2.05 5.25
CA PHE A 256 -5.73 2.83 5.55
C PHE A 256 -7.02 2.13 5.10
N ALA A 257 -7.05 0.79 5.19
CA ALA A 257 -8.14 -0.04 4.70
C ALA A 257 -9.50 0.40 5.28
N GLY A 258 -10.44 0.71 4.39
CA GLY A 258 -11.79 1.15 4.76
C GLY A 258 -11.86 2.56 5.39
N LYS A 259 -10.73 3.26 5.58
CA LYS A 259 -10.72 4.58 6.23
C LYS A 259 -11.36 5.66 5.40
N LEU A 260 -11.40 5.53 4.08
CA LEU A 260 -12.16 6.44 3.21
C LEU A 260 -13.64 6.54 3.60
N TYR A 261 -14.23 5.47 4.15
CA TYR A 261 -15.64 5.46 4.59
C TYR A 261 -15.82 6.08 5.99
N GLU A 262 -14.74 6.19 6.76
CA GLU A 262 -14.75 6.59 8.17
C GLU A 262 -14.24 8.03 8.36
N ALA A 263 -13.21 8.39 7.60
CA ALA A 263 -12.62 9.70 7.51
C ALA A 263 -12.81 10.17 6.06
N THR A 264 -13.57 11.26 5.89
CA THR A 264 -13.78 11.93 4.59
C THR A 264 -12.50 11.97 3.74
N PRO A 265 -12.58 12.14 2.40
CA PRO A 265 -11.40 12.20 1.53
C PRO A 265 -10.27 13.09 2.06
N TRP A 266 -10.62 14.27 2.58
CA TRP A 266 -9.68 15.19 3.22
C TRP A 266 -9.07 14.62 4.50
N GLY A 267 -9.91 14.09 5.39
CA GLY A 267 -9.47 13.51 6.67
C GLY A 267 -8.49 12.36 6.48
N ILE A 268 -8.66 11.52 5.45
CA ILE A 268 -7.72 10.44 5.20
C ILE A 268 -6.41 10.91 4.58
N GLY A 269 -6.44 11.91 3.69
CA GLY A 269 -5.22 12.55 3.17
C GLY A 269 -4.40 13.18 4.31
N ASP A 270 -5.11 13.78 5.25
CA ASP A 270 -4.59 14.38 6.48
C ASP A 270 -3.94 13.36 7.42
N ILE A 271 -4.56 12.19 7.62
CA ILE A 271 -3.95 11.07 8.35
C ILE A 271 -2.70 10.56 7.61
N ALA A 272 -2.78 10.34 6.30
CA ALA A 272 -1.66 9.84 5.51
C ALA A 272 -0.46 10.79 5.53
N ARG A 273 -0.68 12.12 5.52
CA ARG A 273 0.38 13.11 5.69
C ARG A 273 1.12 12.96 7.01
N GLN A 274 0.43 12.68 8.12
CA GLN A 274 1.12 12.52 9.41
C GLN A 274 1.97 11.26 9.44
N PHE A 275 1.47 10.16 8.87
CA PHE A 275 2.27 8.95 8.72
C PHE A 275 3.44 9.13 7.74
N ASP A 276 3.30 9.93 6.67
CA ASP A 276 4.44 10.28 5.80
C ASP A 276 5.46 11.16 6.52
N VAL A 277 5.04 12.10 7.37
CA VAL A 277 5.97 12.85 8.22
C VAL A 277 6.68 11.89 9.18
N LEU A 278 5.92 11.04 9.88
CA LEU A 278 6.48 10.03 10.80
C LEU A 278 7.49 9.12 10.09
N SER A 279 7.23 8.74 8.83
CA SER A 279 8.13 7.90 8.04
C SER A 279 9.51 8.50 7.75
N ARG A 280 9.66 9.82 7.97
CA ARG A 280 10.90 10.58 7.76
C ARG A 280 11.61 10.96 9.06
N VAL A 281 11.00 10.68 10.21
CA VAL A 281 11.56 11.03 11.52
C VAL A 281 12.32 9.82 12.06
N ASP A 282 13.57 10.04 12.45
CA ASP A 282 14.46 9.09 13.12
C ASP A 282 14.64 9.40 14.62
N ASP A 283 14.31 10.61 15.03
CA ASP A 283 14.34 11.11 16.39
C ASP A 283 13.33 10.40 17.30
N LYS A 284 13.85 9.63 18.26
CA LYS A 284 13.07 8.79 19.18
C LYS A 284 12.07 9.60 20.02
N ASP A 285 12.43 10.80 20.46
CA ASP A 285 11.58 11.62 21.31
C ASP A 285 10.42 12.21 20.51
N LYS A 286 10.68 12.59 19.24
CA LYS A 286 9.63 13.03 18.32
C LYS A 286 8.68 11.89 17.96
N ILE A 287 9.19 10.69 17.73
CA ILE A 287 8.37 9.49 17.51
C ILE A 287 7.52 9.23 18.77
N ALA A 288 8.11 9.20 19.96
CA ALA A 288 7.37 9.02 21.21
C ALA A 288 6.29 10.11 21.40
N SER A 289 6.63 11.36 21.11
CA SER A 289 5.68 12.49 21.16
C SER A 289 4.52 12.34 20.18
N PHE A 290 4.75 11.77 18.99
CA PHE A 290 3.69 11.46 18.03
C PHE A 290 2.67 10.49 18.63
N PHE A 291 3.11 9.48 19.38
CA PHE A 291 2.21 8.50 19.97
C PHE A 291 1.57 8.94 21.29
N ASN A 292 2.21 9.85 22.02
CA ASN A 292 1.68 10.38 23.28
C ASN A 292 0.61 11.46 23.08
N THR A 293 0.44 11.97 21.86
CA THR A 293 -0.59 12.97 21.59
C THR A 293 -1.98 12.36 21.53
N ARG A 294 -2.97 13.15 21.95
CA ARG A 294 -4.40 12.88 21.72
C ARG A 294 -4.93 13.65 20.52
N TYR A 295 -4.09 14.32 19.75
CA TYR A 295 -4.54 15.16 18.65
C TYR A 295 -4.09 14.55 17.33
N LEU A 296 -5.04 13.95 16.61
CA LEU A 296 -4.87 13.76 15.18
C LEU A 296 -4.87 15.15 14.55
N LEU A 297 -3.89 15.39 13.70
CA LEU A 297 -3.66 16.68 13.04
C LEU A 297 -2.90 17.74 13.86
N ASN A 298 -2.06 17.28 14.80
CA ASN A 298 -1.00 18.04 15.50
C ASN A 298 0.36 18.01 14.76
N TYR A 299 1.24 19.02 14.94
CA TYR A 299 2.69 19.20 14.58
C TYR A 299 3.27 18.38 13.41
N PHE A 300 3.10 17.06 13.44
CA PHE A 300 3.39 16.12 12.35
C PHE A 300 2.29 16.05 11.28
N SER A 301 1.19 16.78 11.45
CA SER A 301 -0.06 16.65 10.72
C SER A 301 -0.07 17.09 9.27
N GLY A 302 0.98 17.78 8.84
CA GLY A 302 0.96 18.52 7.58
C GLY A 302 -0.05 19.67 7.54
N THR A 303 -0.79 19.94 8.62
CA THR A 303 -1.72 21.09 8.73
C THR A 303 -1.05 22.34 9.30
N CYS A 304 0.15 22.22 9.88
CA CYS A 304 1.00 23.37 10.17
C CYS A 304 1.53 23.94 8.85
N VAL A 305 1.11 25.15 8.50
CA VAL A 305 1.58 25.84 7.30
C VAL A 305 3.06 26.15 7.48
N MET A 306 3.91 25.71 6.55
CA MET A 306 5.28 26.18 6.48
C MET A 306 5.25 27.65 6.04
N GLY A 307 5.82 28.54 6.85
CA GLY A 307 6.04 29.92 6.44
C GLY A 307 6.92 30.00 5.18
N SER A 308 6.85 31.11 4.46
CA SER A 308 7.73 31.38 3.30
C SER A 308 9.20 31.20 3.69
N PRO A 309 10.06 30.59 2.83
CA PRO A 309 11.48 30.32 3.13
C PRO A 309 12.30 31.54 3.57
N GLU A 310 11.81 32.74 3.29
CA GLU A 310 12.48 34.02 3.51
C GLU A 310 12.24 34.64 4.90
N LYS A 311 11.34 34.05 5.71
CA LYS A 311 11.08 34.47 7.09
C LYS A 311 11.29 33.27 8.01
N ASP A 312 12.03 33.49 9.10
CA ASP A 312 12.30 32.55 10.19
C ASP A 312 11.14 31.55 10.41
N PRO A 313 11.35 30.22 10.32
CA PRO A 313 10.28 29.23 10.19
C PRO A 313 9.56 28.98 11.52
N VAL A 314 8.86 29.98 12.04
CA VAL A 314 7.88 29.76 13.10
C VAL A 314 6.69 29.05 12.46
N ARG A 315 6.64 27.72 12.64
CA ARG A 315 5.50 26.89 12.26
C ARG A 315 4.29 27.34 13.06
N ASP A 316 3.33 28.00 12.42
CA ASP A 316 2.05 28.32 13.03
C ASP A 316 1.24 27.03 13.22
N CYS A 317 1.33 26.49 14.42
CA CYS A 317 0.61 25.31 14.86
C CYS A 317 -0.42 25.72 15.91
N ASN A 318 -1.35 26.62 15.56
CA ASN A 318 -2.45 27.05 16.45
C ASN A 318 -3.15 25.84 17.12
N PRO A 319 -3.07 25.68 18.46
CA PRO A 319 -3.67 24.56 19.20
C PRO A 319 -5.20 24.52 19.17
N HIS A 320 -5.86 25.60 18.74
CA HIS A 320 -7.30 25.72 18.62
C HIS A 320 -7.81 25.61 17.17
N ASP A 321 -6.96 25.22 16.23
CA ASP A 321 -7.38 24.98 14.85
C ASP A 321 -8.50 23.92 14.81
N SER A 322 -9.66 24.29 14.29
CA SER A 322 -10.87 23.46 14.26
C SER A 322 -10.72 22.20 13.40
N ARG A 323 -9.68 22.12 12.58
CA ARG A 323 -9.31 20.90 11.84
C ARG A 323 -8.64 19.85 12.74
N ARG A 324 -8.20 20.20 13.96
CA ARG A 324 -7.61 19.25 14.90
C ARG A 324 -8.67 18.34 15.50
N MET A 325 -8.52 17.04 15.32
CA MET A 325 -9.37 16.05 15.97
C MET A 325 -8.75 15.63 17.30
N LYS A 326 -9.44 15.93 18.40
CA LYS A 326 -9.06 15.46 19.74
C LYS A 326 -9.63 14.06 19.98
N LEU A 327 -8.74 13.09 20.07
CA LEU A 327 -9.01 11.71 20.45
C LEU A 327 -9.31 11.59 21.95
N PRO A 328 -10.15 10.61 22.35
CA PRO A 328 -10.42 10.33 23.76
C PRO A 328 -9.18 9.83 24.51
N GLU A 329 -8.30 9.11 23.82
CA GLU A 329 -7.04 8.55 24.34
C GLU A 329 -5.86 8.87 23.40
N THR A 330 -4.64 8.52 23.81
CA THR A 330 -3.44 8.77 22.99
C THR A 330 -3.38 7.80 21.81
N LEU A 331 -2.72 8.19 20.72
CA LEU A 331 -2.53 7.30 19.56
C LEU A 331 -1.89 5.95 19.96
N GLY A 332 -0.91 5.95 20.86
CA GLY A 332 -0.29 4.72 21.35
C GLY A 332 -1.22 3.81 22.17
N SER A 333 -2.28 4.37 22.77
CA SER A 333 -3.27 3.61 23.55
C SER A 333 -4.24 2.82 22.68
N PHE A 334 -4.41 3.17 21.40
CA PHE A 334 -5.29 2.42 20.49
C PHE A 334 -4.77 1.02 20.21
N SER A 335 -3.45 0.86 20.14
CA SER A 335 -2.80 -0.42 19.87
C SER A 335 -2.19 -1.08 21.10
N SER A 336 -2.35 -0.54 22.32
CA SER A 336 -1.72 -1.07 23.55
C SER A 336 -2.69 -1.18 24.73
N PRO A 337 -2.60 -2.25 25.57
CA PRO A 337 -1.72 -3.42 25.43
C PRO A 337 -2.19 -4.41 24.35
N ASN A 338 -3.47 -4.35 23.96
CA ASN A 338 -4.05 -5.19 22.92
C ASN A 338 -4.04 -4.46 21.56
N ARG A 339 -3.28 -4.98 20.59
CA ARG A 339 -3.16 -4.43 19.23
C ARG A 339 -4.50 -4.39 18.48
N TYR A 340 -5.42 -5.28 18.82
CA TYR A 340 -6.67 -5.49 18.08
C TYR A 340 -7.92 -5.02 18.82
N ARG A 341 -7.75 -4.16 19.84
CA ARG A 341 -8.84 -3.61 20.66
C ARG A 341 -9.93 -2.94 19.82
N GLN A 342 -9.59 -2.34 18.68
CA GLN A 342 -10.56 -1.75 17.75
C GLN A 342 -11.61 -2.73 17.23
N LEU A 343 -11.31 -4.03 17.19
CA LEU A 343 -12.27 -5.04 16.74
C LEU A 343 -13.41 -5.22 17.73
N GLU A 344 -13.15 -5.09 19.03
CA GLU A 344 -14.19 -5.11 20.07
C GLU A 344 -15.26 -4.04 19.81
N TYR A 345 -14.83 -2.83 19.44
CA TYR A 345 -15.75 -1.72 19.16
C TYR A 345 -16.56 -1.92 17.88
N ARG A 346 -15.99 -2.58 16.86
CA ARG A 346 -16.66 -2.82 15.57
C ARG A 346 -17.58 -4.03 15.63
N ASN A 347 -17.16 -5.06 16.36
CA ASN A 347 -17.87 -6.32 16.49
C ASN A 347 -17.53 -6.94 17.85
N PRO A 348 -18.42 -6.83 18.85
CA PRO A 348 -18.18 -7.39 20.19
C PRO A 348 -17.87 -8.89 20.20
N ASN A 349 -18.25 -9.64 19.16
CA ASN A 349 -17.90 -11.06 19.01
C ASN A 349 -16.42 -11.30 18.68
N LEU A 350 -15.67 -10.26 18.33
CA LEU A 350 -14.24 -10.30 18.00
C LEU A 350 -13.36 -9.68 19.09
N LYS A 351 -13.89 -9.43 20.30
CA LYS A 351 -13.14 -8.81 21.40
C LYS A 351 -11.86 -9.57 21.79
N ASP A 352 -11.86 -10.89 21.62
CA ASP A 352 -10.75 -11.79 21.94
C ASP A 352 -9.94 -12.18 20.70
N TRP A 353 -10.20 -11.55 19.54
CA TRP A 353 -9.51 -11.87 18.31
C TRP A 353 -8.01 -11.57 18.43
N LYS A 354 -7.21 -12.51 17.96
CA LYS A 354 -5.76 -12.40 17.83
C LYS A 354 -5.38 -12.82 16.42
N ASP A 355 -4.31 -12.25 15.92
CA ASP A 355 -3.74 -12.69 14.66
C ASP A 355 -3.20 -14.11 14.81
N PRO A 356 -3.75 -15.10 14.08
CA PRO A 356 -3.33 -16.49 14.19
C PRO A 356 -1.89 -16.73 13.71
N ASN A 357 -1.32 -15.77 12.94
CA ASN A 357 0.05 -15.83 12.47
C ASN A 357 1.03 -15.08 13.38
N ASP A 358 0.55 -14.35 14.40
CA ASP A 358 1.41 -13.70 15.40
C ASP A 358 1.86 -14.70 16.48
N VAL A 359 2.61 -15.72 16.02
CA VAL A 359 3.14 -16.81 16.83
C VAL A 359 4.63 -17.03 16.50
N PRO A 360 5.44 -17.60 17.42
CA PRO A 360 6.86 -17.84 17.19
C PRO A 360 7.14 -18.60 15.88
N GLY A 361 8.21 -18.21 15.18
CA GLY A 361 8.66 -18.84 13.93
C GLY A 361 7.96 -18.37 12.66
N ARG A 362 6.81 -17.68 12.75
CA ARG A 362 6.11 -17.15 11.55
C ARG A 362 6.82 -15.99 10.87
N THR A 363 7.75 -15.35 11.56
CA THR A 363 8.63 -14.30 11.03
C THR A 363 9.96 -14.84 10.50
N ASP A 364 10.23 -16.14 10.59
CA ASP A 364 11.52 -16.71 10.18
C ASP A 364 11.63 -16.64 8.66
N ILE A 365 12.61 -15.91 8.14
CA ILE A 365 12.81 -15.70 6.70
C ILE A 365 13.91 -16.62 6.18
N LYS A 366 13.61 -17.42 5.14
CA LYS A 366 14.60 -18.24 4.44
C LYS A 366 15.00 -17.62 3.11
N ILE A 367 15.94 -16.69 3.13
CA ILE A 367 16.51 -16.11 1.91
C ILE A 367 17.53 -17.10 1.33
N ARG A 368 17.39 -17.47 0.05
CA ARG A 368 18.51 -18.10 -0.66
C ARG A 368 19.48 -16.97 -0.98
N ARG A 369 20.45 -16.73 -0.10
CA ARG A 369 21.57 -15.82 -0.37
C ARG A 369 22.33 -16.29 -1.60
N THR A 370 21.90 -15.91 -2.80
CA THR A 370 22.87 -15.49 -3.82
C THR A 370 23.33 -14.11 -3.41
N LEU A 371 24.18 -14.05 -2.38
CA LEU A 371 25.22 -13.04 -2.36
C LEU A 371 25.93 -13.25 -3.71
N HIS A 372 25.82 -12.28 -4.61
CA HIS A 372 26.77 -12.22 -5.71
C HIS A 372 28.14 -12.26 -5.05
N SER A 373 28.84 -13.37 -5.29
CA SER A 373 30.26 -13.47 -5.06
C SER A 373 30.88 -12.20 -5.65
N GLU A 374 31.55 -11.45 -4.79
CA GLU A 374 32.62 -10.57 -5.21
C GLU A 374 33.52 -11.39 -6.13
N SER A 375 33.40 -11.16 -7.43
CA SER A 375 34.45 -11.51 -8.37
C SER A 375 35.33 -10.28 -8.43
N THR A 376 36.41 -10.36 -7.66
CA THR A 376 37.66 -9.64 -7.86
C THR A 376 38.10 -9.66 -9.31
#